data_AF-A0A7C2ZT84-F1
#
_entry.id   AF-A0A7C2ZT84-F1
#
_cell.length_a   1.000
_cell.length_b   1.000
_cell.length_c   1.000
_cell.angle_alpha   90.00
_cell.angle_beta   90.00
_cell.angle_gamma   90.00
#
_symmetry.space_group_name_H-M   'P 1'
#
loop_
_entity.id
_entity.type
_entity.pdbx_description
1 polymer ?
#
loop_
_entity_poly.entity_id
_entity_poly.type
_entity_poly.pdbx_seq_one_letter_code
_entity_poly.pdbx_strand_id
1 'polypeptide(L)'
;MFDIRSMPMPSMMDSFKLTERPLFNRRRLSLSILLSMLVAMGVSYVSVIWICYRYGGINLSRWFCVGAPQLPFRRLSAMLINPEEPNGAYVAYMGIGAAVMLGLSIMRQRFLWWPFHPLGYAMGPSWPMIQLWFSILIGWAAKSVIMRYGGIRSYRTYRPLFLGMVLGEFISGGVWLIIDFLAGKEGHRIFLF
;
A
#
# COMPACT_ATOMS: atom_id res chain seq x y z
N MET A 1 -5.17 2.05 12.96
CA MET A 1 -4.65 2.07 11.59
C MET A 1 -3.14 1.87 11.66
N PHE A 2 -2.66 0.64 11.43
CA PHE A 2 -1.24 0.25 11.44
C PHE A 2 -0.69 0.27 10.01
N ASP A 3 -0.98 1.34 9.27
CA ASP A 3 -0.57 1.44 7.88
C ASP A 3 0.75 2.20 7.81
N ILE A 4 1.86 1.47 7.78
CA ILE A 4 3.16 2.03 7.39
C ILE A 4 3.05 2.18 5.88
N ARG A 5 2.47 3.31 5.45
CA ARG A 5 2.16 3.56 4.05
C ARG A 5 3.46 3.47 3.25
N SER A 6 3.53 2.43 2.43
CA SER A 6 4.63 2.03 1.54
C SER A 6 5.97 1.68 2.21
N MET A 7 6.32 0.40 2.20
CA MET A 7 7.71 -0.02 2.37
C MET A 7 8.48 0.30 1.07
N PRO A 8 9.62 1.00 1.11
CA PRO A 8 10.39 1.33 -0.10
C PRO A 8 11.14 0.11 -0.68
N MET A 9 11.28 -0.97 0.10
CA MET A 9 12.11 -2.11 -0.29
C MET A 9 11.69 -2.79 -1.60
N PRO A 10 10.39 -3.06 -1.88
CA PRO A 10 9.99 -3.68 -3.15
C PRO A 10 10.34 -2.83 -4.37
N SER A 11 10.09 -1.51 -4.32
CA SER A 11 10.42 -0.61 -5.43
C SER A 11 11.94 -0.46 -5.64
N MET A 12 12.71 -0.50 -4.54
CA MET A 12 14.18 -0.57 -4.62
C MET A 12 14.66 -1.89 -5.25
N MET A 13 14.05 -3.03 -4.90
CA MET A 13 14.40 -4.33 -5.49
C MET A 13 14.12 -4.37 -7.00
N ASP A 14 12.97 -3.86 -7.44
CA ASP A 14 12.65 -3.74 -8.87
C ASP A 14 13.64 -2.85 -9.61
N SER A 15 14.05 -1.74 -8.98
CA SER A 15 15.08 -0.85 -9.53
C SER A 15 16.44 -1.56 -9.64
N PHE A 16 16.83 -2.34 -8.64
CA PHE A 16 18.07 -3.12 -8.68
C PHE A 16 18.07 -4.21 -9.74
N LYS A 17 16.91 -4.76 -10.11
CA LYS A 17 16.82 -5.73 -11.22
C LYS A 17 17.31 -5.16 -12.55
N LEU A 18 17.23 -3.84 -12.75
CA LEU A 18 17.79 -3.17 -13.93
C LEU A 18 19.33 -3.24 -13.98
N THR A 19 19.99 -3.49 -12.85
CA THR A 19 21.47 -3.63 -12.78
C THR A 19 21.99 -4.99 -13.24
N GLU A 20 21.11 -5.96 -13.54
CA GLU A 20 21.51 -7.23 -14.16
C GLU A 20 22.04 -7.03 -15.60
N ARG A 21 21.73 -5.88 -16.21
CA ARG A 21 22.27 -5.49 -17.52
C ARG A 21 23.63 -4.81 -17.33
N PRO A 22 24.65 -5.13 -18.16
CA PRO A 22 26.04 -4.65 -17.97
C PRO A 22 26.22 -3.14 -18.08
N LEU A 23 25.19 -2.40 -18.51
CA LEU A 23 25.21 -0.94 -18.65
C LEU A 23 25.17 -0.20 -17.31
N PHE A 24 24.72 -0.81 -16.22
CA PHE A 24 24.47 -0.11 -14.96
C PHE A 24 25.38 -0.58 -13.82
N ASN A 25 26.10 0.36 -13.21
CA ASN A 25 26.89 0.09 -12.01
C ASN A 25 26.01 0.14 -10.76
N ARG A 26 25.97 -0.95 -10.00
CA ARG A 26 25.16 -1.11 -8.78
C ARG A 26 25.37 0.01 -7.75
N ARG A 27 26.61 0.47 -7.54
CA ARG A 27 26.91 1.56 -6.58
C ARG A 27 26.37 2.92 -7.04
N ARG A 28 26.45 3.19 -8.34
CA ARG A 28 25.91 4.44 -8.92
C ARG A 28 24.40 4.44 -8.85
N LEU A 29 23.75 3.33 -9.17
CA LEU A 29 22.29 3.23 -9.05
C LEU A 29 21.83 3.41 -7.59
N SER A 30 22.48 2.77 -6.62
CA SER A 30 22.11 2.95 -5.21
C SER A 30 22.26 4.39 -4.74
N LEU A 31 23.32 5.07 -5.18
CA LEU A 31 23.51 6.50 -4.88
C LEU A 31 22.45 7.37 -5.55
N SER A 32 22.09 7.10 -6.81
CA SER A 32 21.03 7.82 -7.51
C SER A 32 19.66 7.63 -6.84
N ILE A 33 19.34 6.42 -6.38
CA ILE A 33 18.09 6.14 -5.63
C ILE A 33 18.09 6.91 -4.30
N LEU A 34 19.21 6.92 -3.58
CA LEU A 34 19.30 7.63 -2.31
C LEU A 34 19.17 9.15 -2.50
N LEU A 35 19.85 9.71 -3.50
CA LEU A 35 19.75 11.14 -3.83
C LEU A 35 18.33 11.52 -4.27
N SER A 36 17.69 10.71 -5.12
CA SER A 36 16.33 11.00 -5.56
C SER A 36 15.33 10.93 -4.41
N MET A 37 15.50 9.99 -3.47
CA MET A 37 14.70 9.92 -2.24
C MET A 37 14.84 11.18 -1.39
N LEU A 38 16.07 11.66 -1.15
CA LEU A 38 16.31 12.87 -0.36
C LEU A 38 15.72 14.13 -1.02
N VAL A 39 15.90 14.26 -2.34
CA VAL A 39 15.32 15.37 -3.11
C VAL A 39 13.79 15.30 -3.08
N ALA A 40 13.20 14.13 -3.33
CA ALA A 40 11.75 13.95 -3.29
C ALA A 40 11.17 14.25 -1.90
N MET A 41 11.87 13.83 -0.84
CA MET A 41 11.50 14.16 0.53
C MET A 41 11.49 15.68 0.75
N GLY A 42 12.57 16.37 0.39
CA GLY A 42 12.67 17.83 0.53
C GLY A 42 11.58 18.59 -0.24
N VAL A 43 11.40 18.27 -1.52
CA VAL A 43 10.36 18.90 -2.36
C VAL A 43 8.97 18.61 -1.83
N SER A 44 8.70 17.38 -1.36
CA SER A 44 7.41 17.01 -0.78
C SER A 44 7.07 17.85 0.45
N TYR A 45 8.00 18.01 1.40
CA TYR A 45 7.77 18.84 2.59
C TYR A 45 7.46 20.29 2.24
N VAL A 46 8.29 20.91 1.38
CA VAL A 46 8.10 22.30 0.97
C VAL A 46 6.76 22.47 0.26
N SER A 47 6.41 21.55 -0.65
CA SER A 47 5.16 21.61 -1.41
C SER A 47 3.94 21.49 -0.51
N VAL A 48 3.92 20.53 0.42
CA VAL A 48 2.80 20.33 1.34
C VAL A 48 2.60 21.56 2.22
N ILE A 49 3.67 22.11 2.79
CA ILE A 49 3.60 23.32 3.62
C ILE A 49 3.05 24.48 2.80
N TRP A 50 3.59 24.72 1.61
CA TRP A 50 3.17 25.80 0.73
C TRP A 50 1.68 25.70 0.34
N ILE A 51 1.19 24.51 -0.02
CA ILE A 51 -0.22 24.28 -0.37
C ILE A 51 -1.12 24.50 0.86
N CYS A 52 -0.73 23.99 2.03
CA CYS A 52 -1.47 24.17 3.28
C CYS A 52 -1.59 25.64 3.68
N TYR A 53 -0.54 26.46 3.47
CA TYR A 53 -0.58 27.90 3.75
C TYR A 53 -1.41 28.66 2.70
N ARG A 54 -1.36 28.26 1.43
CA ARG A 54 -2.04 28.98 0.35
C ARG A 54 -3.56 28.76 0.32
N TYR A 55 -4.00 27.52 0.52
CA TYR A 55 -5.41 27.13 0.42
C TYR A 55 -6.08 26.88 1.78
N GLY A 56 -5.30 26.92 2.86
CA GLY A 56 -5.73 26.56 4.20
C GLY A 56 -5.80 25.04 4.37
N GLY A 57 -4.98 24.47 5.25
CA GLY A 57 -4.93 23.01 5.50
C GLY A 57 -6.27 22.39 5.92
N ILE A 58 -7.24 23.19 6.39
CA ILE A 58 -8.59 22.75 6.76
C ILE A 58 -9.44 22.45 5.52
N ASN A 59 -9.23 23.17 4.42
CA ASN A 59 -9.95 22.98 3.14
C ASN A 59 -9.37 21.82 2.31
N LEU A 60 -8.17 21.38 2.64
CA LEU A 60 -7.52 20.21 2.03
C LEU A 60 -8.08 18.89 2.57
N SER A 61 -7.50 17.77 2.14
CA SER A 61 -7.90 16.45 2.65
C SER A 61 -7.81 16.39 4.18
N ARG A 62 -8.99 16.31 4.81
CA ARG A 62 -9.15 16.26 6.26
C ARG A 62 -8.38 15.12 6.91
N TRP A 63 -8.19 14.01 6.21
CA TRP A 63 -7.38 12.91 6.71
C TRP A 63 -5.90 13.29 6.83
N PHE A 64 -5.30 13.88 5.79
CA PHE A 64 -3.87 14.19 5.78
C PHE A 64 -3.51 15.42 6.63
N CYS A 65 -4.35 16.45 6.60
CA CYS A 65 -4.03 17.71 7.29
C CYS A 65 -4.51 17.76 8.74
N VAL A 66 -5.53 16.97 9.12
CA VAL A 66 -6.13 17.01 10.46
C VAL A 66 -6.08 15.65 11.15
N GLY A 67 -6.63 14.61 10.52
CA GLY A 67 -6.80 13.29 11.15
C GLY A 67 -5.48 12.57 11.47
N ALA A 68 -4.62 12.41 10.48
CA ALA A 68 -3.37 11.67 10.59
C ALA A 68 -2.36 12.33 11.55
N PRO A 69 -2.12 13.67 11.49
CA PRO A 69 -1.19 14.31 12.42
C PRO A 69 -1.69 14.29 13.87
N GLN A 70 -3.01 14.37 14.09
CA GLN A 70 -3.59 14.36 15.44
C GLN A 70 -3.69 12.96 16.04
N LEU A 71 -3.70 11.90 15.23
CA LEU A 71 -3.87 10.52 15.69
C LEU A 71 -2.90 10.11 16.82
N PRO A 72 -1.56 10.32 16.72
CA PRO A 72 -0.64 9.96 17.80
C PRO A 72 -0.90 10.78 19.07
N PHE A 73 -1.15 12.08 18.94
CA PHE A 73 -1.41 12.95 20.09
C PHE A 73 -2.74 12.60 20.78
N ARG A 74 -3.80 12.30 20.02
CA ARG A 74 -5.08 11.85 20.56
C ARG A 74 -4.95 10.51 21.29
N ARG A 75 -4.14 9.60 20.76
CA ARG A 75 -3.84 8.31 21.42
C ARG A 75 -3.07 8.53 22.70
N LEU A 76 -2.03 9.37 22.66
CA LEU A 76 -1.24 9.70 23.84
C LEU A 76 -2.11 10.38 24.92
N SER A 77 -2.90 11.38 24.56
CA SER A 77 -3.78 12.06 25.51
C SER A 77 -4.83 11.11 26.08
N ALA A 78 -5.38 10.20 25.27
CA ALA A 78 -6.32 9.20 25.75
C ALA A 78 -5.67 8.26 26.78
N MET A 79 -4.44 7.80 26.52
CA MET A 79 -3.67 6.97 27.46
C MET A 79 -3.29 7.70 28.76
N LEU A 80 -3.04 9.01 28.69
CA LEU A 80 -2.71 9.82 29.87
C LEU A 80 -3.93 10.14 30.73
N ILE A 81 -5.08 10.42 30.10
CA ILE A 81 -6.32 10.81 30.80
C ILE A 81 -7.05 9.57 31.34
N ASN A 82 -7.08 8.48 30.56
CA ASN A 82 -7.70 7.22 30.93
C ASN A 82 -6.64 6.11 30.84
N PRO A 83 -5.76 5.97 31.86
CA PRO A 83 -4.82 4.86 31.90
C PRO A 83 -5.60 3.54 31.97
N GLU A 84 -5.54 2.75 30.90
CA GLU A 84 -6.12 1.42 30.88
C GLU A 84 -5.24 0.45 31.68
N GLU A 85 -5.84 -0.27 32.61
CA GLU A 85 -5.15 -1.38 33.27
C GLU A 85 -4.86 -2.51 32.28
N PRO A 86 -3.81 -3.31 32.50
CA PRO A 86 -3.49 -4.45 31.65
C PRO A 86 -4.66 -5.43 31.56
N ASN A 87 -5.43 -5.36 30.49
CA ASN A 87 -6.55 -6.27 30.26
C ASN A 87 -6.00 -7.62 29.77
N GLY A 88 -6.21 -8.67 30.56
CA GLY A 88 -5.79 -10.03 30.24
C GLY A 88 -6.34 -10.53 28.89
N ALA A 89 -7.50 -10.04 28.44
CA ALA A 89 -8.05 -10.37 27.14
C ALA A 89 -7.18 -9.83 25.98
N TYR A 90 -6.64 -8.61 26.08
CA TYR A 90 -5.75 -8.07 25.05
C TYR A 90 -4.43 -8.83 24.96
N VAL A 91 -3.89 -9.23 26.11
CA VAL A 91 -2.69 -10.08 26.17
C VAL A 91 -2.97 -11.46 25.56
N ALA A 92 -4.13 -12.05 25.84
CA ALA A 92 -4.55 -13.32 25.24
C ALA A 92 -4.67 -13.20 23.71
N TYR A 93 -5.32 -12.16 23.18
CA TYR A 93 -5.42 -11.94 21.73
C TYR A 93 -4.05 -11.70 21.08
N MET A 94 -3.15 -10.97 21.75
CA MET A 94 -1.78 -10.81 21.29
C MET A 94 -1.04 -12.15 21.23
N GLY A 95 -1.19 -12.99 22.26
CA GLY A 95 -0.63 -14.35 22.30
C GLY A 95 -1.18 -15.24 21.19
N ILE A 96 -2.49 -15.20 20.93
CA ILE A 96 -3.13 -15.93 19.83
C ILE A 96 -2.56 -15.46 18.49
N GLY A 97 -2.48 -14.15 18.25
CA GLY A 97 -1.92 -13.59 17.02
C GLY A 97 -0.46 -14.01 16.79
N ALA A 98 0.35 -13.98 17.84
CA ALA A 98 1.73 -14.45 17.81
C ALA A 98 1.82 -15.96 17.50
N ALA A 99 1.01 -16.78 18.18
CA ALA A 99 0.97 -18.23 17.96
C ALA A 99 0.54 -18.59 16.53
N VAL A 100 -0.49 -17.93 16.00
CA VAL A 100 -0.94 -18.12 14.60
C VAL A 100 0.16 -17.73 13.62
N MET A 101 0.80 -16.58 13.81
CA MET A 101 1.87 -16.12 12.93
C MET A 101 3.09 -17.05 12.96
N LEU A 102 3.50 -17.51 14.15
CA LEU A 102 4.57 -18.49 14.31
C LEU A 102 4.20 -19.83 13.66
N GLY A 103 2.98 -20.32 13.89
CA GLY A 103 2.46 -21.53 13.27
C GLY A 103 2.50 -21.46 11.75
N LEU A 104 1.97 -20.39 11.16
CA LEU A 104 2.01 -20.17 9.71
C LEU A 104 3.44 -20.10 9.17
N SER A 105 4.35 -19.46 9.91
CA SER A 105 5.75 -19.34 9.51
C SER A 105 6.49 -20.68 9.55
N ILE A 106 6.31 -21.46 10.61
CA ILE A 106 6.92 -22.79 10.77
C ILE A 106 6.35 -23.76 9.74
N MET A 107 5.02 -23.80 9.56
CA MET A 107 4.39 -24.66 8.56
C MET A 107 4.88 -24.34 7.17
N ARG A 108 5.05 -23.05 6.83
CA ARG A 108 5.57 -22.63 5.53
C ARG A 108 7.04 -23.01 5.32
N GLN A 109 7.85 -23.01 6.38
CA GLN A 109 9.25 -23.46 6.30
C GLN A 109 9.38 -24.98 6.19
N ARG A 110 8.49 -25.74 6.85
CA ARG A 110 8.51 -27.21 6.87
C ARG A 110 7.82 -27.84 5.66
N PHE A 111 6.71 -27.26 5.20
CA PHE A 111 5.86 -27.81 4.15
C PHE A 111 5.82 -26.86 2.95
N LEU A 112 6.54 -27.23 1.89
CA LEU A 112 6.59 -26.46 0.64
C LEU A 112 5.22 -26.36 -0.04
N TRP A 113 4.30 -27.30 0.22
CA TRP A 113 2.96 -27.35 -0.35
C TRP A 113 1.92 -26.54 0.46
N TRP A 114 2.30 -25.95 1.60
CA TRP A 114 1.35 -25.28 2.49
C TRP A 114 0.72 -24.03 1.83
N PRO A 115 -0.62 -23.97 1.69
CA PRO A 115 -1.27 -22.93 0.90
C PRO A 115 -1.37 -21.58 1.61
N PHE A 116 -1.35 -21.56 2.96
CA PHE A 116 -1.54 -20.31 3.72
C PHE A 116 -0.22 -19.56 3.87
N HIS A 117 -0.23 -18.29 3.48
CA HIS A 117 0.95 -17.44 3.52
C HIS A 117 0.91 -16.50 4.76
N PRO A 118 1.96 -16.46 5.61
CA PRO A 118 1.99 -15.59 6.79
C PRO A 118 1.84 -14.10 6.44
N LEU A 119 2.39 -13.66 5.31
CA LEU A 119 2.18 -12.32 4.76
C LEU A 119 0.69 -11.93 4.59
N GLY A 120 -0.17 -12.86 4.14
CA GLY A 120 -1.60 -12.58 3.98
C GLY A 120 -2.28 -12.29 5.32
N TYR A 121 -1.88 -13.03 6.36
CA TYR A 121 -2.34 -12.79 7.73
C TYR A 121 -1.85 -11.43 8.26
N ALA A 122 -0.57 -11.10 8.05
CA ALA A 122 0.00 -9.83 8.48
C ALA A 122 -0.60 -8.61 7.76
N MET A 123 -0.94 -8.74 6.47
CA MET A 123 -1.53 -7.66 5.66
C MET A 123 -3.03 -7.50 5.84
N GLY A 124 -3.74 -8.48 6.42
CA GLY A 124 -5.19 -8.48 6.63
C GLY A 124 -5.77 -7.16 7.18
N PRO A 125 -5.22 -6.57 8.26
CA PRO A 125 -5.74 -5.34 8.84
C PRO A 125 -5.26 -4.04 8.13
N SER A 126 -4.53 -4.14 7.02
CA SER A 126 -4.10 -2.97 6.25
C SER A 126 -5.26 -2.36 5.46
N TRP A 127 -5.25 -1.03 5.29
CA TRP A 127 -6.32 -0.33 4.57
C TRP A 127 -6.48 -0.80 3.12
N PRO A 128 -5.39 -1.01 2.34
CA PRO A 128 -5.52 -1.52 0.99
C PRO A 128 -6.11 -2.92 0.95
N MET A 129 -5.77 -3.79 1.92
CA MET A 129 -6.31 -5.15 1.93
C MET A 129 -7.82 -5.16 2.22
N ILE A 130 -8.30 -4.30 3.12
CA ILE A 130 -9.73 -4.17 3.44
C ILE A 130 -10.53 -3.67 2.21
N GLN A 131 -9.95 -2.84 1.36
CA GLN A 131 -10.63 -2.35 0.15
C GLN A 131 -10.49 -3.32 -1.04
N LEU A 132 -9.35 -3.96 -1.19
CA LEU A 132 -8.99 -4.70 -2.42
C LEU A 132 -9.17 -6.22 -2.29
N TRP A 133 -9.48 -6.78 -1.11
CA TRP A 133 -9.54 -8.23 -0.92
C TRP A 133 -10.44 -8.93 -1.95
N PHE A 134 -11.59 -8.34 -2.27
CA PHE A 134 -12.54 -8.93 -3.22
C PHE A 134 -12.03 -8.87 -4.66
N SER A 135 -11.42 -7.75 -5.07
CA SER A 135 -10.76 -7.61 -6.37
C SER A 135 -9.59 -8.59 -6.52
N ILE A 136 -8.82 -8.79 -5.45
CA ILE A 136 -7.73 -9.78 -5.40
C ILE A 136 -8.31 -11.19 -5.56
N LEU A 137 -9.42 -11.51 -4.89
CA LEU A 137 -10.10 -12.80 -4.99
C LEU A 137 -10.58 -13.08 -6.43
N ILE A 138 -11.19 -12.09 -7.09
CA ILE A 138 -11.60 -12.21 -8.50
C ILE A 138 -10.39 -12.42 -9.40
N GLY A 139 -9.32 -11.63 -9.21
CA GLY A 139 -8.08 -11.77 -9.97
C GLY A 139 -7.44 -13.15 -9.80
N TRP A 140 -7.44 -13.68 -8.57
CA TRP A 140 -6.96 -15.03 -8.27
C TRP A 140 -7.82 -16.11 -8.92
N ALA A 141 -9.15 -16.00 -8.84
CA ALA A 141 -10.08 -16.95 -9.46
C ALA A 141 -9.92 -16.98 -10.99
N ALA A 142 -9.91 -15.80 -11.62
CA ALA A 142 -9.73 -15.68 -13.06
C ALA A 142 -8.37 -16.25 -13.51
N LYS A 143 -7.29 -15.92 -12.80
CA LYS A 143 -5.95 -16.48 -13.06
C LYS A 143 -5.95 -18.01 -12.95
N SER A 144 -6.60 -18.54 -11.91
CA SER A 144 -6.65 -19.98 -11.66
C SER A 144 -7.38 -20.72 -12.78
N VAL A 145 -8.51 -20.19 -13.26
CA VAL A 145 -9.26 -20.72 -14.41
C VAL A 145 -8.41 -20.66 -15.69
N ILE A 146 -7.81 -19.51 -16.00
CA ILE A 146 -6.99 -19.33 -17.21
C ILE A 146 -5.80 -20.31 -17.21
N MET A 147 -5.12 -20.45 -16.08
CA MET A 147 -3.98 -21.37 -15.95
C MET A 147 -4.40 -22.84 -16.03
N ARG A 148 -5.56 -23.20 -15.45
CA ARG A 148 -6.04 -24.59 -15.40
C ARG A 148 -6.56 -25.09 -16.75
N TYR A 149 -7.25 -24.24 -17.53
CA TYR A 149 -7.86 -24.65 -18.79
C TYR A 149 -7.10 -24.19 -20.04
N GLY A 150 -6.36 -23.07 -19.97
CA GLY A 150 -5.69 -22.47 -21.13
C GLY A 150 -4.16 -22.57 -21.13
N GLY A 151 -3.56 -22.99 -20.02
CA GLY A 151 -2.10 -23.06 -19.86
C GLY A 151 -1.39 -21.72 -20.06
N ILE A 152 -0.07 -21.77 -20.30
CA ILE A 152 0.77 -20.56 -20.34
C ILE A 152 0.49 -19.66 -21.55
N ARG A 153 -0.02 -20.22 -22.66
CA ARG A 153 -0.31 -19.46 -23.89
C ARG A 153 -1.51 -18.55 -23.68
N SER A 154 -2.62 -19.08 -23.14
CA SER A 154 -3.79 -18.26 -22.80
C SER A 154 -3.47 -17.22 -21.72
N TYR A 155 -2.65 -17.58 -20.73
CA TYR A 155 -2.19 -16.59 -19.74
C TYR A 155 -1.50 -15.38 -20.39
N ARG A 156 -0.60 -15.60 -21.37
CA ARG A 156 0.07 -14.50 -22.10
C ARG A 156 -0.91 -13.69 -22.94
N THR A 157 -1.93 -14.32 -23.52
CA THR A 157 -2.97 -13.64 -24.32
C THR A 157 -3.88 -12.75 -23.46
N TYR A 158 -4.28 -13.21 -22.27
CA TYR A 158 -5.16 -12.44 -21.38
C TYR A 158 -4.42 -11.44 -20.49
N ARG A 159 -3.10 -11.58 -20.32
CA ARG A 159 -2.26 -10.62 -19.57
C ARG A 159 -2.52 -9.14 -19.93
N PRO A 160 -2.54 -8.71 -21.20
CA PRO A 160 -2.81 -7.31 -21.55
C PRO A 160 -4.19 -6.83 -21.10
N LEU A 161 -5.21 -7.69 -21.05
CA LEU A 161 -6.55 -7.31 -20.57
C LEU A 161 -6.54 -6.93 -19.09
N PHE A 162 -5.90 -7.71 -18.22
CA PHE A 162 -5.79 -7.38 -16.79
C PHE A 162 -4.94 -6.13 -16.55
N LEU A 163 -3.83 -5.97 -17.28
CA LEU A 163 -3.04 -4.74 -17.23
C LEU A 163 -3.86 -3.54 -17.73
N GLY A 164 -4.69 -3.74 -18.75
CA GLY A 164 -5.62 -2.74 -19.28
C GLY A 164 -6.69 -2.33 -18.26
N MET A 165 -7.21 -3.25 -17.45
CA MET A 165 -8.15 -2.91 -16.37
C MET A 165 -7.50 -2.03 -15.31
N VAL A 166 -6.28 -2.38 -14.88
CA VAL A 166 -5.52 -1.57 -13.91
C VAL A 166 -5.20 -0.18 -14.49
N LEU A 167 -4.71 -0.13 -15.72
CA LEU A 167 -4.45 1.14 -16.41
C LEU A 167 -5.74 1.95 -16.61
N GLY A 168 -6.86 1.29 -16.91
CA GLY A 168 -8.16 1.90 -17.10
C GLY A 168 -8.68 2.60 -15.85
N GLU A 169 -8.45 2.04 -14.66
CA GLU A 169 -8.77 2.69 -13.38
C GLU A 169 -7.99 4.01 -13.22
N PHE A 170 -6.67 3.99 -13.48
CA PHE A 170 -5.84 5.19 -13.42
C PHE A 170 -6.21 6.23 -14.47
N ILE A 171 -6.49 5.79 -15.70
CA ILE A 171 -6.89 6.67 -16.81
C ILE A 171 -8.25 7.31 -16.49
N SER A 172 -9.22 6.53 -16.00
CA SER A 172 -10.53 7.04 -15.58
C SER A 172 -10.37 8.12 -14.51
N GLY A 173 -9.51 7.89 -13.50
CA GLY A 173 -9.20 8.90 -12.50
C GLY A 173 -8.56 10.15 -13.10
N GLY A 174 -7.63 10.00 -14.05
CA GLY A 174 -7.04 11.12 -14.78
C GLY A 174 -8.05 11.92 -15.62
N VAL A 175 -8.99 11.23 -16.28
CA VAL A 175 -10.06 11.86 -17.06
C VAL A 175 -10.99 12.67 -16.15
N TRP A 176 -11.39 12.10 -15.01
CA TRP A 176 -12.20 12.82 -14.02
C TRP A 176 -11.48 14.04 -13.44
N LEU A 177 -10.17 13.95 -13.18
CA LEU A 177 -9.37 15.10 -12.76
C LEU A 177 -9.41 16.24 -13.79
N ILE A 178 -9.30 15.93 -15.08
CA ILE A 178 -9.38 16.94 -16.15
C ILE A 178 -10.79 17.53 -16.23
N ILE A 179 -11.83 16.71 -16.12
CA ILE A 179 -13.23 17.16 -16.13
C ILE A 179 -13.49 18.09 -14.94
N ASP A 180 -13.05 17.72 -13.74
CA ASP A 180 -13.22 18.54 -12.54
C ASP A 180 -12.49 19.88 -12.65
N PHE A 181 -11.28 19.87 -13.24
CA PHE A 181 -10.53 21.10 -13.54
C PHE A 181 -11.28 22.02 -14.51
N LEU A 182 -11.85 21.48 -15.59
CA LEU A 182 -12.62 22.24 -16.58
C LEU A 182 -13.98 22.73 -16.02
N ALA A 183 -14.61 21.93 -15.17
CA ALA A 183 -15.90 22.25 -14.56
C ALA A 183 -15.79 23.15 -13.33
N GLY A 184 -14.56 23.46 -12.86
CA GLY A 184 -14.33 24.24 -11.64
C GLY A 184 -14.87 23.59 -10.37
N LYS A 185 -15.02 22.26 -10.35
CA LYS A 185 -15.52 21.53 -9.18
C LYS A 185 -14.36 21.12 -8.29
N GLU A 186 -14.49 21.39 -7.00
CA GLU A 186 -13.49 21.04 -5.98
C GLU A 186 -14.02 19.92 -5.06
N GLY A 187 -13.12 19.07 -4.55
CA GLY A 187 -13.44 18.10 -3.50
C GLY A 187 -13.97 16.74 -3.99
N HIS A 188 -13.98 16.47 -5.29
CA HIS A 188 -14.33 15.14 -5.81
C HIS A 188 -13.27 14.10 -5.38
N ARG A 189 -13.73 13.02 -4.74
CA ARG A 189 -12.84 11.91 -4.32
C ARG A 189 -12.74 10.90 -5.45
N ILE A 190 -11.67 11.01 -6.22
CA ILE A 190 -11.45 10.22 -7.44
C ILE A 190 -10.77 8.89 -7.13
N PHE A 191 -9.89 8.87 -6.12
CA PHE A 191 -9.26 7.65 -5.62
C PHE A 191 -9.74 7.36 -4.20
N LEU A 192 -9.80 6.07 -3.85
CA LEU A 192 -10.13 5.56 -2.50
C LEU A 192 -9.00 5.76 -1.48
N PHE A 193 -7.93 6.49 -1.84
CA PHE A 193 -6.69 6.67 -1.09
C PHE A 193 -6.57 8.07 -0.45
#